data_AF-A0AAV4C0X7-F1
#
_entry.id   AF-A0AAV4C0X7-F1
#
_cell.length_a   1.000
_cell.length_b   1.000
_cell.length_c   1.000
_cell.angle_alpha   90.00
_cell.angle_beta   90.00
_cell.angle_gamma   90.00
#
_symmetry.space_group_name_H-M   'P 1'
#
loop_
_entity.id
_entity.type
_entity.pdbx_description
1 polymer ?
#
loop_
_entity_poly.entity_id
_entity_poly.type
_entity_poly.pdbx_seq_one_letter_code
_entity_poly.pdbx_strand_id
1 'polypeptide(L)'
;MEVELGFKNITRYETTLTEFVEHVSQTSAVDVSAGGSYMGFGASLEVNFEDFKGSSSFQSKFGSYQTTLTTGTPSLPEPIGLSVEPMYEVLSSAYWQNTSLLTQHQVCMTADLAMLTAVKANMARAIGDYAAYKLASLPSDPDLKIPVTWPRGTYGLYMARTGCPHSSFPWHQGWLYQDVEDIGATNVFSKSLHLYGQFTTSDNIETHYCIKGTAQATDFDLDWPKGDYCIAKYGACPKGFMQGWLYWNDEDAYNGNKHGGYLPDGVYDENTRIEYCCRNDSLPTIPISLPTESPFYLLRHSRTCQRVQNMNTVEEFVYWDEQYVLISYDIKSGGYHPFDDGNSYNHKLHFCYYTPMPSNDGSDAIIG
;
A
#
# COMPACT_ATOMS: atom_id res chain seq x y z
N MET A 1 41.26 -7.16 14.87
CA MET A 1 40.40 -6.10 15.44
C MET A 1 40.83 -4.79 14.85
N GLU A 2 39.94 -4.11 14.16
CA GLU A 2 40.17 -2.76 13.64
C GLU A 2 39.27 -1.80 14.40
N VAL A 3 39.85 -0.67 14.83
CA VAL A 3 39.15 0.36 15.60
C VAL A 3 39.21 1.65 14.81
N GLU A 4 38.03 2.17 14.49
CA GLU A 4 37.89 3.51 13.95
C GLU A 4 37.81 4.48 15.12
N LEU A 5 38.82 5.33 15.28
CA LEU A 5 38.86 6.37 16.30
C LEU A 5 38.39 7.70 15.73
N GLY A 6 37.54 8.42 16.47
CA GLY A 6 37.09 9.73 16.06
C GLY A 6 36.10 10.33 17.03
N PHE A 7 35.28 11.25 16.52
CA PHE A 7 34.10 11.72 17.22
C PHE A 7 32.88 11.52 16.32
N LYS A 8 31.75 11.08 16.89
CA LYS A 8 30.54 10.76 16.14
C LYS A 8 29.32 11.24 16.90
N ASN A 9 28.43 11.92 16.17
CA ASN A 9 27.11 12.32 16.66
C ASN A 9 26.06 11.49 15.91
N ILE A 10 25.36 10.61 16.62
CA ILE A 10 24.28 9.79 16.08
C ILE A 10 22.98 10.34 16.63
N THR A 11 22.14 10.88 15.76
CA THR A 11 20.78 11.26 16.14
C THR A 11 19.84 10.10 15.85
N ARG A 12 19.13 9.62 16.87
CA ARG A 12 18.15 8.53 16.74
C ARG A 12 16.74 9.08 16.65
N TYR A 13 15.97 8.50 15.75
CA TYR A 13 14.55 8.75 15.59
C TYR A 13 13.80 7.43 15.77
N GLU A 14 12.57 7.51 16.28
CA GLU A 14 11.69 6.36 16.46
C GLU A 14 10.36 6.62 15.74
N THR A 15 9.83 5.56 15.13
CA THR A 15 8.57 5.56 14.40
C THR A 15 8.02 4.14 14.38
N THR A 16 6.74 3.99 14.09
CA THR A 16 6.14 2.67 13.87
C THR A 16 6.54 2.11 12.50
N LEU A 17 6.47 0.79 12.34
CA LEU A 17 6.73 0.15 11.06
C LEU A 17 5.75 0.66 9.97
N THR A 18 4.46 0.82 10.31
CA THR A 18 3.45 1.35 9.37
C THR A 18 3.82 2.74 8.86
N GLU A 19 4.17 3.66 9.77
CA GLU A 19 4.58 5.03 9.41
C GLU A 19 5.84 5.02 8.54
N PHE A 20 6.81 4.15 8.85
CA PHE A 20 8.01 3.99 8.03
C PHE A 20 7.69 3.51 6.62
N VAL A 21 6.90 2.44 6.48
CA VAL A 21 6.50 1.91 5.16
C VAL A 21 5.67 2.95 4.39
N GLU A 22 4.80 3.69 5.07
CA GLU A 22 4.04 4.80 4.47
C GLU A 22 4.97 5.88 3.91
N HIS A 23 5.96 6.31 4.68
CA HIS A 23 6.94 7.31 4.27
C HIS A 23 7.74 6.85 3.05
N VAL A 24 8.23 5.61 3.05
CA VAL A 24 8.95 5.04 1.91
C VAL A 24 8.04 4.97 0.68
N SER A 25 6.80 4.47 0.82
CA SER A 25 5.83 4.39 -0.28
C SER A 25 5.51 5.76 -0.90
N GLN A 26 5.42 6.81 -0.09
CA GLN A 26 5.10 8.16 -0.57
C GLN A 26 6.29 8.89 -1.23
N THR A 27 7.52 8.56 -0.83
CA THR A 27 8.75 9.22 -1.27
C THR A 27 9.47 8.46 -2.39
N SER A 28 9.38 7.13 -2.43
CA SER A 28 10.01 6.27 -3.41
C SER A 28 9.21 4.98 -3.61
N ALA A 29 8.25 5.02 -4.51
CA ALA A 29 7.39 3.88 -4.81
C ALA A 29 8.13 2.65 -5.37
N VAL A 30 9.38 2.81 -5.83
CA VAL A 30 10.21 1.71 -6.36
C VAL A 30 10.85 0.89 -5.23
N ASP A 31 11.02 1.50 -4.06
CA ASP A 31 11.66 0.84 -2.90
C ASP A 31 10.68 -0.05 -2.13
N VAL A 32 9.44 -0.15 -2.61
CA VAL A 32 8.37 -0.91 -1.98
C VAL A 32 7.76 -1.88 -2.98
N SER A 33 7.56 -3.12 -2.56
CA SER A 33 7.01 -4.19 -3.37
C SER A 33 5.77 -4.80 -2.72
N ALA A 34 4.79 -5.18 -3.54
CA ALA A 34 3.68 -5.98 -3.05
C ALA A 34 4.12 -7.43 -2.84
N GLY A 35 3.91 -7.93 -1.63
CA GLY A 35 4.02 -9.34 -1.30
C GLY A 35 2.67 -10.04 -1.27
N GLY A 36 2.72 -11.37 -1.10
CA GLY A 36 1.53 -12.20 -0.91
C GLY A 36 0.90 -12.06 0.48
N SER A 37 0.15 -13.07 0.88
CA SER A 37 -0.60 -13.05 2.14
C SER A 37 0.30 -12.92 3.38
N TYR A 38 -0.12 -12.09 4.33
CA TYR A 38 0.65 -11.77 5.53
C TYR A 38 -0.27 -11.41 6.69
N MET A 39 0.00 -11.95 7.88
CA MET A 39 -0.80 -11.73 9.10
C MET A 39 -2.32 -11.93 8.93
N GLY A 40 -2.74 -12.84 8.05
CA GLY A 40 -4.16 -13.13 7.77
C GLY A 40 -4.82 -12.21 6.72
N PHE A 41 -4.07 -11.27 6.15
CA PHE A 41 -4.49 -10.46 5.00
C PHE A 41 -3.98 -11.09 3.70
N GLY A 42 -4.67 -10.84 2.60
CA GLY A 42 -4.38 -11.44 1.29
C GLY A 42 -3.15 -10.86 0.60
N ALA A 43 -2.76 -9.63 0.95
CA ALA A 43 -1.62 -8.94 0.39
C ALA A 43 -0.78 -8.24 1.47
N SER A 44 0.48 -7.95 1.12
CA SER A 44 1.42 -7.25 1.97
C SER A 44 2.22 -6.23 1.18
N LEU A 45 2.82 -5.30 1.90
CA LEU A 45 3.67 -4.26 1.37
C LEU A 45 5.01 -4.34 2.09
N GLU A 46 6.08 -4.53 1.33
CA GLU A 46 7.42 -4.84 1.82
C GLU A 46 8.44 -3.85 1.26
N VAL A 47 9.25 -3.27 2.14
CA VAL A 47 10.34 -2.36 1.75
C VAL A 47 11.56 -3.17 1.36
N ASN A 48 12.02 -3.02 0.11
CA ASN A 48 13.35 -3.51 -0.28
C ASN A 48 14.40 -2.58 0.32
N PHE A 49 15.00 -3.01 1.42
CA PHE A 49 15.94 -2.17 2.17
C PHE A 49 17.23 -1.86 1.40
N GLU A 50 17.68 -2.75 0.50
CA GLU A 50 18.86 -2.50 -0.32
C GLU A 50 18.60 -1.41 -1.37
N ASP A 51 17.42 -1.44 -2.01
CA ASP A 51 17.01 -0.38 -2.93
C ASP A 51 16.82 0.95 -2.18
N PHE A 52 16.14 0.89 -1.03
CA PHE A 52 15.92 2.05 -0.17
C PHE A 52 17.23 2.74 0.24
N LYS A 53 18.28 1.99 0.60
CA LYS A 53 19.62 2.53 0.92
C LYS A 53 20.22 3.34 -0.23
N GLY A 54 19.93 2.96 -1.47
CA GLY A 54 20.39 3.65 -2.67
C GLY A 54 19.57 4.91 -3.00
N SER A 55 18.39 5.08 -2.40
CA SER A 55 17.51 6.21 -2.66
C SER A 55 17.98 7.51 -2.00
N SER A 56 17.56 8.65 -2.56
CA SER A 56 17.76 9.96 -1.92
C SER A 56 17.00 10.10 -0.60
N SER A 57 15.93 9.31 -0.41
CA SER A 57 15.10 9.29 0.79
C SER A 57 15.79 8.63 1.99
N PHE A 58 16.82 7.80 1.78
CA PHE A 58 17.54 7.14 2.88
C PHE A 58 18.15 8.13 3.88
N GLN A 59 18.59 9.29 3.40
CA GLN A 59 19.19 10.33 4.26
C GLN A 59 18.15 11.24 4.92
N SER A 60 16.86 11.05 4.62
CA SER A 60 15.80 11.83 5.23
C SER A 60 15.65 11.47 6.72
N LYS A 61 15.49 12.50 7.56
CA LYS A 61 15.16 12.32 8.97
C LYS A 61 13.66 12.06 9.07
N PHE A 62 13.28 10.94 9.66
CA PHE A 62 11.88 10.53 9.78
C PHE A 62 11.61 9.95 11.18
N GLY A 63 10.40 10.17 11.69
CA GLY A 63 10.00 9.79 13.03
C GLY A 63 10.26 10.86 14.10
N SER A 64 9.99 10.50 15.34
CA SER A 64 10.17 11.35 16.51
C SER A 64 11.62 11.33 16.97
N TYR A 65 12.23 12.50 17.17
CA TYR A 65 13.57 12.61 17.76
C TYR A 65 13.57 11.93 19.13
N GLN A 66 14.53 11.03 19.35
CA GLN A 66 14.72 10.37 20.62
C GLN A 66 15.88 10.98 21.39
N THR A 67 17.07 10.94 20.79
CA THR A 67 18.28 11.37 21.46
C THR A 67 19.42 11.57 20.46
N THR A 68 20.42 12.34 20.86
CA THR A 68 21.72 12.42 20.18
C THR A 68 22.74 11.73 21.06
N LEU A 69 23.31 10.65 20.56
CA LEU A 69 24.44 9.97 21.15
C LEU A 69 25.72 10.61 20.62
N THR A 70 26.57 11.07 21.53
CA THR A 70 27.89 11.63 21.20
C THR A 70 28.96 10.69 21.74
N THR A 71 29.91 10.35 20.88
CA THR A 71 31.09 9.55 21.22
C THR A 71 32.31 10.34 20.79
N GLY A 72 33.29 10.49 21.70
CA GLY A 72 34.52 11.23 21.48
C GLY A 72 34.36 12.74 21.30
N THR A 73 35.49 13.43 21.26
CA THR A 73 35.61 14.85 20.92
C THR A 73 36.84 15.07 20.02
N PRO A 74 36.98 16.22 19.33
CA PRO A 74 38.17 16.51 18.54
C PRO A 74 39.48 16.45 19.35
N SER A 75 39.42 16.75 20.66
CA SER A 75 40.56 16.67 21.58
C SER A 75 40.75 15.29 22.22
N LEU A 76 39.73 14.44 22.19
CA LEU A 76 39.73 13.11 22.79
C LEU A 76 38.93 12.14 21.89
N PRO A 77 39.53 11.64 20.80
CA PRO A 77 38.86 10.71 19.91
C PRO A 77 38.61 9.38 20.63
N GLU A 78 37.42 8.83 20.43
CA GLU A 78 36.96 7.55 21.01
C GLU A 78 36.63 6.55 19.89
N PRO A 79 36.51 5.24 20.18
CA PRO A 79 36.05 4.24 19.22
C PRO A 79 34.63 4.55 18.70
N ILE A 80 34.50 4.85 17.41
CA ILE A 80 33.23 5.15 16.73
C ILE A 80 32.79 4.05 15.75
N GLY A 81 33.67 3.07 15.52
CA GLY A 81 33.45 1.88 14.69
C GLY A 81 34.40 0.77 15.11
N LEU A 82 33.93 -0.48 15.08
CA LEU A 82 34.68 -1.66 15.49
C LEU A 82 34.47 -2.77 14.47
N SER A 83 35.56 -3.31 13.93
CA SER A 83 35.57 -4.59 13.23
C SER A 83 36.22 -5.63 14.15
N VAL A 84 35.44 -6.62 14.56
CA VAL A 84 35.86 -7.64 15.52
C VAL A 84 35.98 -9.00 14.86
N GLU A 85 36.98 -9.76 15.29
CA GLU A 85 37.14 -11.16 14.94
C GLU A 85 36.86 -12.02 16.17
N PRO A 86 36.40 -13.26 15.99
CA PRO A 86 36.23 -14.18 17.11
C PRO A 86 37.54 -14.35 17.89
N MET A 87 37.46 -14.36 19.22
CA MET A 87 38.64 -14.35 20.09
C MET A 87 39.60 -15.53 19.83
N TYR A 88 39.09 -16.67 19.37
CA TYR A 88 39.92 -17.83 19.02
C TYR A 88 40.82 -17.62 17.79
N GLU A 89 40.61 -16.56 16.99
CA GLU A 89 41.48 -16.26 15.83
C GLU A 89 42.89 -15.83 16.24
N VAL A 90 43.09 -15.35 17.48
CA VAL A 90 44.43 -15.05 18.03
C VAL A 90 45.33 -16.30 18.09
N LEU A 91 44.73 -17.49 18.09
CA LEU A 91 45.44 -18.78 18.11
C LEU A 91 45.78 -19.28 16.69
N SER A 92 45.45 -18.52 15.64
CA SER A 92 45.85 -18.82 14.27
C SER A 92 47.37 -18.84 14.13
N SER A 93 47.92 -19.86 13.47
CA SER A 93 49.37 -19.98 13.23
C SER A 93 49.99 -18.75 12.54
N ALA A 94 49.18 -17.95 11.85
CA ALA A 94 49.58 -16.67 11.27
C ALA A 94 50.20 -15.70 12.30
N TYR A 95 49.76 -15.74 13.56
CA TYR A 95 50.26 -14.90 14.66
C TYR A 95 51.41 -15.54 15.46
N TRP A 96 51.72 -16.82 15.22
CA TRP A 96 52.69 -17.60 16.00
C TRP A 96 53.90 -18.02 15.15
N GLN A 97 54.49 -17.09 14.39
CA GLN A 97 55.56 -17.41 13.43
C GLN A 97 56.99 -17.44 14.04
N ASN A 98 57.24 -16.74 15.15
CA ASN A 98 58.57 -16.65 15.76
C ASN A 98 58.69 -17.52 17.03
N THR A 99 58.39 -18.81 16.87
CA THR A 99 58.30 -19.79 17.96
C THR A 99 59.60 -19.99 18.73
N SER A 100 60.76 -19.88 18.06
CA SER A 100 62.08 -19.99 18.70
C SER A 100 62.32 -18.87 19.71
N LEU A 101 61.98 -17.63 19.36
CA LEU A 101 62.12 -16.47 20.26
C LEU A 101 61.16 -16.58 21.45
N LEU A 102 59.90 -16.96 21.18
CA LEU A 102 58.88 -17.11 22.23
C LEU A 102 59.28 -18.19 23.25
N THR A 103 59.86 -19.29 22.79
CA THR A 103 60.33 -20.38 23.65
C THR A 103 61.59 -19.96 24.43
N GLN A 104 62.52 -19.24 23.79
CA GLN A 104 63.74 -18.73 24.45
C GLN A 104 63.43 -17.74 25.58
N HIS A 105 62.43 -16.88 25.38
CA HIS A 105 61.97 -15.93 26.38
C HIS A 105 60.96 -16.51 27.39
N GLN A 106 60.73 -17.83 27.35
CA GLN A 106 59.80 -18.54 28.25
C GLN A 106 58.35 -17.99 28.20
N VAL A 107 57.94 -17.43 27.06
CA VAL A 107 56.58 -16.94 26.84
C VAL A 107 55.62 -18.12 26.60
N CYS A 108 56.09 -19.18 25.94
CA CYS A 108 55.36 -20.45 25.76
C CYS A 108 56.33 -21.63 25.62
N MET A 109 55.87 -22.86 25.85
CA MET A 109 56.66 -24.08 25.64
C MET A 109 56.40 -24.69 24.25
N THR A 110 57.34 -25.51 23.76
CA THR A 110 57.20 -26.21 22.46
C THR A 110 55.96 -27.12 22.41
N ALA A 111 55.56 -27.68 23.55
CA ALA A 111 54.34 -28.48 23.67
C ALA A 111 53.06 -27.63 23.48
N ASP A 112 53.06 -26.39 23.95
CA ASP A 112 51.92 -25.48 23.82
C ASP A 112 51.68 -25.12 22.34
N LEU A 113 52.77 -24.89 21.60
CA LEU A 113 52.74 -24.59 20.17
C LEU A 113 52.14 -25.73 19.35
N ALA A 114 52.42 -26.99 19.73
CA ALA A 114 51.84 -28.17 19.09
C ALA A 114 50.32 -28.30 19.35
N MET A 115 49.81 -27.66 20.40
CA MET A 115 48.41 -27.73 20.81
C MET A 115 47.56 -26.58 20.29
N LEU A 116 48.14 -25.53 19.70
CA LEU A 116 47.43 -24.31 19.29
C LEU A 116 46.17 -24.59 18.46
N THR A 117 46.24 -25.51 17.50
CA THR A 117 45.07 -25.90 16.69
C THR A 117 43.95 -26.52 17.54
N ALA A 118 44.29 -27.39 18.48
CA ALA A 118 43.33 -28.02 19.38
C ALA A 118 42.75 -27.01 20.39
N VAL A 119 43.58 -26.12 20.92
CA VAL A 119 43.13 -25.03 21.81
C VAL A 119 42.21 -24.07 21.05
N LYS A 120 42.53 -23.70 19.80
CA LYS A 120 41.66 -22.88 18.93
C LYS A 120 40.28 -23.53 18.77
N ALA A 121 40.24 -24.83 18.44
CA ALA A 121 38.99 -25.56 18.28
C ALA A 121 38.18 -25.65 19.58
N ASN A 122 38.84 -25.91 20.71
CA ASN A 122 38.19 -25.95 22.02
C ASN A 122 37.62 -24.59 22.43
N MET A 123 38.35 -23.50 22.11
CA MET A 123 37.91 -22.14 22.38
C MET A 123 36.75 -21.73 21.49
N ALA A 124 36.76 -22.09 20.20
CA ALA A 124 35.64 -21.88 19.30
C ALA A 124 34.37 -22.59 19.80
N ARG A 125 34.51 -23.85 20.24
CA ARG A 125 33.42 -24.58 20.88
C ARG A 125 32.93 -23.89 22.16
N ALA A 126 33.84 -23.51 23.05
CA ALA A 126 33.47 -22.84 24.30
C ALA A 126 32.73 -21.50 24.08
N ILE A 127 33.10 -20.72 23.06
CA ILE A 127 32.38 -19.49 22.68
C ILE A 127 30.98 -19.82 22.16
N GLY A 128 30.85 -20.85 21.30
CA GLY A 128 29.56 -21.33 20.82
C GLY A 128 28.65 -21.83 21.94
N ASP A 129 29.19 -22.67 22.83
CA ASP A 129 28.48 -23.21 23.99
C ASP A 129 28.04 -22.11 24.95
N TYR A 130 28.87 -21.08 25.15
CA TYR A 130 28.53 -19.91 25.96
C TYR A 130 27.36 -19.12 25.37
N ALA A 131 27.37 -18.88 24.05
CA ALA A 131 26.26 -18.22 23.37
C ALA A 131 24.96 -19.03 23.50
N ALA A 132 25.03 -20.36 23.31
CA ALA A 132 23.89 -21.26 23.50
C ALA A 132 23.39 -21.27 24.96
N TYR A 133 24.30 -21.33 25.94
CA TYR A 133 23.97 -21.26 27.36
C TYR A 133 23.29 -19.94 27.74
N LYS A 134 23.71 -18.83 27.13
CA LYS A 134 23.08 -17.51 27.32
C LYS A 134 21.80 -17.32 26.53
N LEU A 135 21.36 -18.32 25.75
CA LEU A 135 20.23 -18.21 24.82
C LEU A 135 20.38 -16.98 23.92
N ALA A 136 21.61 -16.69 23.50
CA ALA A 136 21.90 -15.54 22.66
C ALA A 136 21.19 -15.72 21.31
N SER A 137 20.25 -14.83 21.00
CA SER A 137 19.61 -14.80 19.70
C SER A 137 20.61 -14.33 18.64
N LEU A 138 20.60 -14.98 17.48
CA LEU A 138 21.19 -14.40 16.28
C LEU A 138 20.44 -13.09 15.98
N PRO A 139 21.13 -11.95 15.89
CA PRO A 139 20.51 -10.72 15.42
C PRO A 139 19.99 -10.95 14.01
N SER A 140 18.71 -10.67 13.80
CA SER A 140 18.12 -10.60 12.47
C SER A 140 17.54 -9.21 12.28
N ASP A 141 17.68 -8.68 11.09
CA ASP A 141 16.95 -7.47 10.72
C ASP A 141 15.44 -7.79 10.73
N PRO A 142 14.59 -6.87 11.22
CA PRO A 142 13.16 -7.07 11.18
C PRO A 142 12.66 -7.06 9.74
N ASP A 143 11.67 -7.90 9.45
CA ASP A 143 10.94 -7.82 8.18
C ASP A 143 10.25 -6.46 8.08
N LEU A 144 10.65 -5.64 7.11
CA LEU A 144 10.07 -4.31 6.88
C LEU A 144 8.78 -4.43 6.06
N LYS A 145 7.81 -5.14 6.65
CA LYS A 145 6.62 -5.64 5.96
C LYS A 145 5.36 -5.38 6.77
N ILE A 146 4.32 -4.89 6.11
CA ILE A 146 3.00 -4.67 6.70
C ILE A 146 1.89 -5.29 5.83
N PRO A 147 0.74 -5.64 6.40
CA PRO A 147 -0.45 -5.99 5.62
C PRO A 147 -0.93 -4.82 4.75
N VAL A 148 -1.52 -5.14 3.59
CA VAL A 148 -2.27 -4.17 2.80
C VAL A 148 -3.72 -4.18 3.25
N THR A 149 -4.19 -3.06 3.80
CA THR A 149 -5.58 -2.85 4.21
C THR A 149 -6.25 -1.76 3.37
N TRP A 150 -7.57 -1.62 3.53
CA TRP A 150 -8.31 -0.54 2.90
C TRP A 150 -7.86 0.82 3.47
N PRO A 151 -7.57 1.82 2.61
CA PRO A 151 -6.93 3.05 3.06
C PRO A 151 -7.75 3.88 4.07
N ARG A 152 -7.08 4.81 4.74
CA ARG A 152 -7.69 5.76 5.67
C ARG A 152 -8.71 6.67 5.01
N GLY A 153 -9.66 7.13 5.81
CA GLY A 153 -10.77 7.98 5.41
C GLY A 153 -12.09 7.21 5.31
N THR A 154 -13.17 7.98 5.16
CA THR A 154 -14.52 7.51 4.89
C THR A 154 -14.84 7.75 3.41
N TYR A 155 -15.47 6.78 2.76
CA TYR A 155 -15.72 6.82 1.32
C TYR A 155 -16.71 5.74 0.88
N GLY A 156 -17.23 5.87 -0.33
CA GLY A 156 -18.04 4.88 -1.00
C GLY A 156 -17.35 4.26 -2.22
N LEU A 157 -17.59 2.98 -2.44
CA LEU A 157 -17.27 2.27 -3.68
C LEU A 157 -18.57 1.77 -4.31
N TYR A 158 -18.61 1.70 -5.63
CA TYR A 158 -19.71 1.00 -6.29
C TYR A 158 -19.60 -0.51 -6.03
N MET A 159 -20.74 -1.15 -5.82
CA MET A 159 -20.81 -2.56 -5.48
C MET A 159 -20.65 -3.42 -6.74
N ALA A 160 -19.79 -4.44 -6.67
CA ALA A 160 -19.70 -5.47 -7.69
C ALA A 160 -20.77 -6.55 -7.47
N ARG A 161 -21.09 -7.35 -8.49
CA ARG A 161 -22.00 -8.50 -8.38
C ARG A 161 -21.55 -9.54 -7.34
N THR A 162 -20.27 -9.54 -6.99
CA THR A 162 -19.70 -10.34 -5.90
C THR A 162 -19.96 -9.78 -4.50
N GLY A 163 -20.61 -8.61 -4.40
CA GLY A 163 -20.86 -7.88 -3.15
C GLY A 163 -19.79 -6.85 -2.83
N CYS A 164 -19.80 -6.37 -1.58
CA CYS A 164 -18.77 -5.46 -1.10
C CYS A 164 -17.41 -6.17 -0.95
N PRO A 165 -16.30 -5.43 -1.15
CA PRO A 165 -14.98 -6.02 -1.04
C PRO A 165 -14.72 -6.58 0.36
N HIS A 166 -13.89 -7.62 0.47
CA HIS A 166 -13.42 -8.13 1.74
C HIS A 166 -12.67 -7.03 2.51
N SER A 167 -12.93 -6.91 3.81
CA SER A 167 -12.24 -5.95 4.67
C SER A 167 -12.30 -6.40 6.14
N SER A 168 -11.49 -5.76 6.99
CA SER A 168 -11.50 -5.97 8.45
C SER A 168 -12.65 -5.26 9.17
N PHE A 169 -13.51 -4.53 8.45
CA PHE A 169 -14.65 -3.80 8.98
C PHE A 169 -15.94 -4.16 8.22
N PRO A 170 -17.12 -3.94 8.79
CA PRO A 170 -18.36 -4.12 8.06
C PRO A 170 -18.58 -2.96 7.07
N TRP A 171 -18.81 -3.28 5.80
CA TRP A 171 -19.33 -2.30 4.84
C TRP A 171 -20.79 -2.01 5.11
N HIS A 172 -21.15 -0.73 5.14
CA HIS A 172 -22.55 -0.34 5.01
C HIS A 172 -22.96 -0.42 3.54
N GLN A 173 -24.25 -0.67 3.29
CA GLN A 173 -24.77 -0.85 1.94
C GLN A 173 -25.93 0.11 1.69
N GLY A 174 -26.06 0.53 0.45
CA GLY A 174 -27.18 1.34 -0.01
C GLY A 174 -27.36 1.21 -1.51
N TRP A 175 -28.48 1.70 -1.99
CA TRP A 175 -28.89 1.60 -3.38
C TRP A 175 -29.59 2.88 -3.83
N LEU A 176 -29.41 3.18 -5.10
CA LEU A 176 -30.01 4.31 -5.80
C LEU A 176 -30.68 3.78 -7.07
N TYR A 177 -31.95 4.08 -7.23
CA TYR A 177 -32.74 3.85 -8.44
C TYR A 177 -33.02 5.21 -9.06
N GLN A 178 -32.42 5.45 -10.23
CA GLN A 178 -32.56 6.67 -11.02
C GLN A 178 -33.58 6.45 -12.14
N ASP A 179 -34.61 7.26 -12.12
CA ASP A 179 -35.66 7.36 -13.13
C ASP A 179 -35.21 8.31 -14.25
N VAL A 180 -34.71 7.76 -15.34
CA VAL A 180 -33.90 8.54 -16.31
C VAL A 180 -34.73 9.19 -17.44
N GLU A 181 -35.44 8.40 -18.24
CA GLU A 181 -36.35 8.87 -19.30
C GLU A 181 -37.31 7.73 -19.68
N ASP A 182 -38.60 7.89 -19.40
CA ASP A 182 -39.63 6.90 -19.72
C ASP A 182 -39.94 6.80 -21.23
N ILE A 183 -39.70 7.85 -22.02
CA ILE A 183 -40.06 7.90 -23.45
C ILE A 183 -38.83 7.76 -24.34
N GLY A 184 -38.51 6.51 -24.64
CA GLY A 184 -37.49 6.18 -25.64
C GLY A 184 -36.06 6.32 -25.15
N ALA A 185 -35.83 6.12 -23.84
CA ALA A 185 -34.49 5.97 -23.28
C ALA A 185 -33.64 5.01 -24.12
N THR A 186 -32.41 5.44 -24.35
CA THR A 186 -31.37 4.69 -25.05
C THR A 186 -30.13 4.52 -24.18
N ASN A 187 -30.34 4.12 -22.92
CA ASN A 187 -29.27 3.74 -22.00
C ASN A 187 -28.36 2.68 -22.65
N VAL A 188 -27.04 2.84 -22.51
CA VAL A 188 -26.05 1.90 -23.05
C VAL A 188 -25.06 1.53 -21.97
N PHE A 189 -24.74 0.25 -21.85
CA PHE A 189 -23.73 -0.19 -20.89
C PHE A 189 -22.90 -1.32 -21.49
N SER A 190 -21.75 -1.58 -20.88
CA SER A 190 -20.89 -2.69 -21.29
C SER A 190 -21.66 -4.01 -21.35
N LYS A 191 -21.50 -4.76 -22.45
CA LYS A 191 -22.14 -6.07 -22.64
C LYS A 191 -21.86 -7.04 -21.49
N SER A 192 -20.64 -6.98 -20.96
CA SER A 192 -20.26 -7.61 -19.70
C SER A 192 -20.10 -6.50 -18.68
N LEU A 193 -21.04 -6.42 -17.75
CA LEU A 193 -21.06 -5.43 -16.68
C LEU A 193 -21.11 -6.17 -15.34
N HIS A 194 -20.03 -6.06 -14.55
CA HIS A 194 -19.94 -6.70 -13.23
C HIS A 194 -20.43 -5.79 -12.10
N LEU A 195 -20.92 -4.59 -12.43
CA LEU A 195 -21.57 -3.67 -11.50
C LEU A 195 -22.87 -4.29 -10.99
N TYR A 196 -23.10 -4.22 -9.68
CA TYR A 196 -24.34 -4.72 -9.08
C TYR A 196 -25.44 -3.67 -9.15
N GLY A 197 -26.61 -4.13 -9.58
CA GLY A 197 -27.75 -3.27 -9.85
C GLY A 197 -28.59 -3.77 -11.03
N GLN A 198 -29.47 -2.91 -11.51
CA GLN A 198 -30.36 -3.13 -12.64
C GLN A 198 -29.98 -2.14 -13.74
N PHE A 199 -29.62 -2.67 -14.91
CA PHE A 199 -29.20 -1.87 -16.05
C PHE A 199 -30.01 -2.34 -17.24
N THR A 200 -30.84 -1.44 -17.76
CA THR A 200 -31.76 -1.70 -18.86
C THR A 200 -31.56 -0.62 -19.91
N THR A 201 -31.80 -0.96 -21.17
CA THR A 201 -31.55 -0.02 -22.29
C THR A 201 -32.69 0.99 -22.49
N SER A 202 -33.87 0.71 -21.94
CA SER A 202 -35.13 1.42 -22.23
C SER A 202 -35.96 1.67 -20.97
N ASP A 203 -35.31 1.64 -19.81
CA ASP A 203 -35.89 1.77 -18.48
C ASP A 203 -34.74 2.21 -17.56
N ASN A 204 -35.02 2.29 -16.28
CA ASN A 204 -34.24 2.95 -15.25
C ASN A 204 -32.98 2.20 -14.84
N ILE A 205 -32.10 2.93 -14.16
CA ILE A 205 -30.80 2.44 -13.72
C ILE A 205 -30.78 2.37 -12.19
N GLU A 206 -30.50 1.18 -11.67
CA GLU A 206 -30.27 0.95 -10.25
C GLU A 206 -28.79 0.67 -10.01
N THR A 207 -28.17 1.39 -9.08
CA THR A 207 -26.79 1.18 -8.65
C THR A 207 -26.72 0.94 -7.15
N HIS A 208 -25.71 0.17 -6.73
CA HIS A 208 -25.49 -0.18 -5.32
C HIS A 208 -24.11 0.26 -4.86
N TYR A 209 -24.00 0.52 -3.57
CA TYR A 209 -22.82 1.10 -2.95
C TYR A 209 -22.37 0.32 -1.72
N CYS A 210 -21.06 0.32 -1.52
CA CYS A 210 -20.36 -0.14 -0.34
C CYS A 210 -19.73 1.07 0.34
N ILE A 211 -20.25 1.44 1.51
CA ILE A 211 -19.83 2.64 2.25
C ILE A 211 -18.97 2.24 3.45
N LYS A 212 -17.75 2.77 3.49
CA LYS A 212 -16.86 2.72 4.65
C LYS A 212 -17.18 3.90 5.56
N GLY A 213 -17.82 3.61 6.69
CA GLY A 213 -18.19 4.60 7.70
C GLY A 213 -17.09 4.92 8.72
N THR A 214 -15.99 4.16 8.74
CA THR A 214 -14.89 4.28 9.70
C THR A 214 -13.64 4.85 9.05
N ALA A 215 -13.10 5.94 9.61
CA ALA A 215 -11.92 6.60 9.05
C ALA A 215 -10.65 5.74 9.15
N GLN A 216 -10.47 5.04 10.27
CA GLN A 216 -9.36 4.12 10.49
C GLN A 216 -9.94 2.85 11.14
N ALA A 217 -9.69 1.70 10.52
CA ALA A 217 -10.12 0.40 10.98
C ALA A 217 -8.98 -0.37 11.65
N THR A 218 -7.74 -0.19 11.18
CA THR A 218 -6.55 -0.85 11.74
C THR A 218 -5.35 0.10 11.85
N ASP A 219 -4.33 -0.34 12.59
CA ASP A 219 -3.03 0.36 12.69
C ASP A 219 -2.16 0.19 11.42
N PHE A 220 -2.65 -0.55 10.42
CA PHE A 220 -1.99 -0.74 9.12
C PHE A 220 -2.61 0.13 8.01
N ASP A 221 -3.69 0.85 8.30
CA ASP A 221 -4.36 1.68 7.31
C ASP A 221 -3.46 2.84 6.88
N LEU A 222 -3.03 2.78 5.63
CA LEU A 222 -2.24 3.83 4.97
C LEU A 222 -3.15 4.89 4.35
N ASP A 223 -2.59 6.05 4.03
CA ASP A 223 -3.24 6.97 3.10
C ASP A 223 -3.42 6.30 1.72
N TRP A 224 -4.45 6.72 0.99
CA TRP A 224 -4.65 6.24 -0.37
C TRP A 224 -3.40 6.48 -1.23
N PRO A 225 -2.97 5.52 -2.06
CA PRO A 225 -1.81 5.69 -2.93
C PRO A 225 -2.02 6.78 -3.99
N LYS A 226 -0.94 7.48 -4.36
CA LYS A 226 -0.94 8.44 -5.47
C LYS A 226 -1.35 7.77 -6.77
N GLY A 227 -2.17 8.45 -7.57
CA GLY A 227 -2.72 7.86 -8.79
C GLY A 227 -3.68 8.79 -9.51
N ASP A 228 -4.45 8.19 -10.41
CA ASP A 228 -5.41 8.87 -11.26
C ASP A 228 -6.75 8.10 -11.30
N TYR A 229 -7.60 8.36 -10.31
CA TYR A 229 -8.85 7.65 -10.07
C TYR A 229 -9.78 8.41 -9.13
N CYS A 230 -11.05 8.02 -9.13
CA CYS A 230 -12.09 8.56 -8.26
C CYS A 230 -12.75 7.47 -7.42
N ILE A 231 -13.32 7.92 -6.30
CA ILE A 231 -14.22 7.16 -5.42
C ILE A 231 -15.44 8.02 -5.09
N ALA A 232 -16.54 7.39 -4.70
CA ALA A 232 -17.72 8.13 -4.27
C ALA A 232 -17.44 8.76 -2.90
N LYS A 233 -17.80 10.03 -2.73
CA LYS A 233 -17.52 10.76 -1.49
C LYS A 233 -18.46 10.28 -0.39
N TYR A 234 -17.97 10.16 0.83
CA TYR A 234 -18.80 9.95 2.03
C TYR A 234 -18.12 10.64 3.21
N GLY A 235 -18.67 11.77 3.66
CA GLY A 235 -17.98 12.68 4.58
C GLY A 235 -16.86 13.47 3.90
N ALA A 236 -15.73 13.66 4.60
CA ALA A 236 -14.59 14.40 4.05
C ALA A 236 -13.80 13.55 3.04
N CYS A 237 -13.33 14.15 1.94
CA CYS A 237 -12.46 13.44 1.01
C CYS A 237 -11.17 12.97 1.70
N PRO A 238 -10.72 11.72 1.47
CA PRO A 238 -9.46 11.23 2.01
C PRO A 238 -8.28 12.11 1.58
N LYS A 239 -7.20 12.07 2.36
CA LYS A 239 -6.00 12.90 2.11
C LYS A 239 -5.46 12.67 0.70
N GLY A 240 -5.20 13.78 -0.01
CA GLY A 240 -4.72 13.78 -1.40
C GLY A 240 -5.83 13.82 -2.46
N PHE A 241 -7.09 13.57 -2.08
CA PHE A 241 -8.22 13.73 -2.99
C PHE A 241 -8.77 15.15 -3.00
N MET A 242 -9.30 15.54 -4.15
CA MET A 242 -10.05 16.76 -4.38
C MET A 242 -11.51 16.42 -4.65
N GLN A 243 -12.40 17.30 -4.19
CA GLN A 243 -13.85 17.11 -4.31
C GLN A 243 -14.36 17.58 -5.67
N GLY A 244 -15.38 16.88 -6.16
CA GLY A 244 -16.25 17.32 -7.23
C GLY A 244 -17.59 16.60 -7.18
N TRP A 245 -18.38 16.77 -8.22
CA TRP A 245 -19.71 16.20 -8.32
C TRP A 245 -20.16 16.10 -9.78
N LEU A 246 -21.11 15.19 -10.00
CA LEU A 246 -21.89 15.05 -11.23
C LEU A 246 -23.39 15.19 -10.88
N TYR A 247 -24.17 15.71 -11.82
CA TYR A 247 -25.59 16.00 -11.67
C TYR A 247 -26.37 15.46 -12.86
N TRP A 248 -27.20 14.47 -12.61
CA TRP A 248 -28.17 13.90 -13.54
C TRP A 248 -29.47 14.68 -13.41
N ASN A 249 -30.00 15.12 -14.56
CA ASN A 249 -31.36 15.67 -14.63
C ASN A 249 -32.31 14.53 -14.95
N ASP A 250 -32.73 13.84 -13.90
CA ASP A 250 -33.63 12.70 -13.96
C ASP A 250 -35.04 13.16 -14.43
N GLU A 251 -35.95 12.23 -14.66
CA GLU A 251 -37.26 12.52 -15.26
C GLU A 251 -38.13 13.45 -14.39
N ASP A 252 -38.61 14.57 -14.96
CA ASP A 252 -39.44 15.54 -14.24
C ASP A 252 -40.90 15.08 -14.07
N ALA A 253 -41.42 14.26 -14.98
CA ALA A 253 -42.82 13.84 -15.01
C ALA A 253 -42.98 12.45 -14.40
N TYR A 254 -43.80 12.30 -13.34
CA TYR A 254 -44.00 11.01 -12.67
C TYR A 254 -42.75 10.35 -12.08
N ASN A 255 -41.74 11.16 -11.75
CA ASN A 255 -40.47 10.75 -11.17
C ASN A 255 -40.60 9.63 -10.12
N GLY A 256 -39.89 8.54 -10.39
CA GLY A 256 -39.83 7.31 -9.64
C GLY A 256 -38.50 7.11 -8.91
N ASN A 257 -37.65 8.14 -8.80
CA ASN A 257 -36.39 8.08 -8.05
C ASN A 257 -36.63 7.51 -6.66
N LYS A 258 -35.83 6.51 -6.30
CA LYS A 258 -35.88 5.88 -4.99
C LYS A 258 -34.48 5.56 -4.54
N HIS A 259 -34.27 5.60 -3.24
CA HIS A 259 -32.99 5.27 -2.67
C HIS A 259 -33.15 4.72 -1.26
N GLY A 260 -32.14 4.02 -0.76
CA GLY A 260 -32.17 3.46 0.58
C GLY A 260 -30.80 3.03 1.10
N GLY A 261 -30.71 2.86 2.42
CA GLY A 261 -29.46 2.48 3.08
C GLY A 261 -28.46 3.62 3.18
N TYR A 262 -27.17 3.30 3.08
CA TYR A 262 -26.07 4.26 3.15
C TYR A 262 -25.58 4.59 1.75
N LEU A 263 -25.60 5.86 1.39
CA LEU A 263 -25.26 6.36 0.08
C LEU A 263 -24.03 7.27 0.15
N PRO A 264 -23.35 7.51 -0.98
CA PRO A 264 -22.43 8.62 -1.10
C PRO A 264 -23.08 9.94 -0.69
N ASP A 265 -22.25 10.95 -0.42
CA ASP A 265 -22.73 12.31 -0.24
C ASP A 265 -23.32 12.81 -1.58
N GLY A 266 -24.48 13.45 -1.50
CA GLY A 266 -25.23 13.80 -2.69
C GLY A 266 -26.59 14.41 -2.38
N VAL A 267 -27.36 14.64 -3.44
CA VAL A 267 -28.77 15.01 -3.41
C VAL A 267 -29.50 13.94 -4.22
N TYR A 268 -30.54 13.35 -3.64
CA TYR A 268 -31.28 12.21 -4.18
C TYR A 268 -32.78 12.49 -4.14
N ASP A 269 -33.19 13.61 -4.74
CA ASP A 269 -34.57 14.06 -4.78
C ASP A 269 -35.18 13.81 -6.17
N GLU A 270 -35.86 14.80 -6.75
CA GLU A 270 -36.33 14.75 -8.13
C GLU A 270 -35.14 14.63 -9.10
N ASN A 271 -33.96 15.11 -8.73
CA ASN A 271 -32.74 14.94 -9.51
C ASN A 271 -31.65 14.28 -8.68
N THR A 272 -30.64 13.75 -9.38
CA THR A 272 -29.54 13.06 -8.72
C THR A 272 -28.26 13.89 -8.83
N ARG A 273 -27.70 14.27 -7.69
CA ARG A 273 -26.31 14.74 -7.58
C ARG A 273 -25.50 13.75 -6.76
N ILE A 274 -24.38 13.29 -7.29
CA ILE A 274 -23.42 12.46 -6.55
C ILE A 274 -22.13 13.22 -6.40
N GLU A 275 -21.62 13.28 -5.17
CA GLU A 275 -20.30 13.84 -4.88
C GLU A 275 -19.20 12.77 -4.97
N TYR A 276 -18.05 13.20 -5.46
CA TYR A 276 -16.89 12.35 -5.68
C TYR A 276 -15.65 12.96 -5.06
N CYS A 277 -14.71 12.08 -4.76
CA CYS A 277 -13.34 12.41 -4.44
C CYS A 277 -12.47 11.84 -5.55
N CYS A 278 -11.74 12.68 -6.27
CA CYS A 278 -10.75 12.23 -7.26
C CYS A 278 -9.34 12.74 -6.96
N ARG A 279 -8.34 12.04 -7.46
CA ARG A 279 -6.94 12.46 -7.45
C ARG A 279 -6.32 12.20 -8.81
N ASN A 280 -5.28 12.96 -9.15
CA ASN A 280 -4.53 12.88 -10.40
C ASN A 280 -3.03 13.15 -10.21
N ASP A 281 -2.51 12.76 -9.06
CA ASP A 281 -1.15 13.07 -8.58
C ASP A 281 -0.11 11.99 -8.91
N SER A 282 -0.46 11.02 -9.76
CA SER A 282 0.45 10.07 -10.41
C SER A 282 -0.17 9.51 -11.70
N LEU A 283 0.61 8.82 -12.51
CA LEU A 283 0.13 8.22 -13.76
C LEU A 283 -0.69 6.95 -13.48
N PRO A 284 -1.82 6.72 -14.19
CA PRO A 284 -2.63 5.51 -14.02
C PRO A 284 -1.88 4.21 -14.40
N THR A 285 -0.77 4.31 -15.14
CA THR A 285 0.07 3.17 -15.50
C THR A 285 1.01 2.70 -14.40
N ILE A 286 1.24 3.52 -13.36
CA ILE A 286 2.03 3.16 -12.18
C ILE A 286 1.09 2.40 -11.22
N PRO A 287 1.30 1.10 -10.98
CA PRO A 287 0.37 0.31 -10.17
C PRO A 287 0.30 0.77 -8.71
N ILE A 288 -0.91 0.87 -8.17
CA ILE A 288 -1.14 1.16 -6.74
C ILE A 288 -1.39 -0.13 -5.94
N SER A 289 -1.06 -0.12 -4.66
CA SER A 289 -1.32 -1.24 -3.75
C SER A 289 -2.66 -1.02 -3.03
N LEU A 290 -3.61 -1.92 -3.24
CA LEU A 290 -4.91 -2.00 -2.55
C LEU A 290 -5.19 -3.46 -2.20
N PRO A 291 -6.14 -3.76 -1.29
CA PRO A 291 -6.51 -5.14 -0.97
C PRO A 291 -6.90 -5.95 -2.20
N THR A 292 -6.45 -7.21 -2.27
CA THR A 292 -6.55 -8.07 -3.47
C THR A 292 -7.35 -9.35 -3.23
N GLU A 293 -8.10 -9.44 -2.14
CA GLU A 293 -8.86 -10.62 -1.74
C GLU A 293 -10.17 -10.78 -2.51
N SER A 294 -10.71 -9.68 -3.03
CA SER A 294 -12.03 -9.63 -3.63
C SER A 294 -12.13 -8.56 -4.70
N PRO A 295 -13.01 -8.72 -5.70
CA PRO A 295 -13.22 -7.69 -6.69
C PRO A 295 -13.75 -6.37 -6.12
N PHE A 296 -13.38 -5.26 -6.75
CA PHE A 296 -13.85 -3.92 -6.41
C PHE A 296 -13.85 -2.98 -7.61
N TYR A 297 -14.46 -1.81 -7.44
CA TYR A 297 -14.48 -0.75 -8.43
C TYR A 297 -13.75 0.50 -7.95
N LEU A 298 -13.02 1.13 -8.86
CA LEU A 298 -12.71 2.55 -8.83
C LEU A 298 -13.32 3.19 -10.08
N LEU A 299 -13.54 4.50 -10.08
CA LEU A 299 -13.95 5.20 -11.29
C LEU A 299 -12.73 5.80 -11.98
N ARG A 300 -12.70 5.69 -13.30
CA ARG A 300 -11.67 6.31 -14.12
C ARG A 300 -11.78 7.82 -14.00
N HIS A 301 -10.67 8.52 -13.74
CA HIS A 301 -10.67 9.99 -13.63
C HIS A 301 -10.21 10.68 -14.93
N SER A 302 -9.24 10.10 -15.66
CA SER A 302 -8.76 10.67 -16.92
C SER A 302 -8.86 9.71 -18.13
N ARG A 303 -7.75 9.28 -18.74
CA ARG A 303 -7.69 8.57 -20.03
C ARG A 303 -7.72 7.06 -19.95
N THR A 304 -7.41 6.47 -18.80
CA THR A 304 -7.45 5.01 -18.63
C THR A 304 -7.61 4.66 -17.17
N CYS A 305 -8.01 3.43 -16.89
CA CYS A 305 -8.06 2.90 -15.54
C CYS A 305 -6.68 2.89 -14.86
N GLN A 306 -6.67 3.31 -13.59
CA GLN A 306 -5.55 3.14 -12.69
C GLN A 306 -5.18 1.65 -12.60
N ARG A 307 -3.91 1.28 -12.72
CA ARG A 307 -3.46 -0.10 -12.47
C ARG A 307 -3.41 -0.37 -10.98
N VAL A 308 -3.83 -1.55 -10.56
CA VAL A 308 -3.69 -2.04 -9.18
C VAL A 308 -2.77 -3.26 -9.19
N GLN A 309 -1.80 -3.29 -8.28
CA GLN A 309 -0.87 -4.41 -8.15
C GLN A 309 -1.62 -5.70 -7.88
N ASN A 310 -1.18 -6.80 -8.49
CA ASN A 310 -1.76 -8.14 -8.31
C ASN A 310 -3.25 -8.28 -8.67
N MET A 311 -3.80 -7.34 -9.44
CA MET A 311 -5.19 -7.37 -9.93
C MET A 311 -5.23 -7.22 -11.45
N ASN A 312 -6.16 -7.94 -12.09
CA ASN A 312 -6.57 -7.64 -13.46
C ASN A 312 -7.49 -6.42 -13.48
N THR A 313 -7.51 -5.67 -14.58
CA THR A 313 -8.38 -4.49 -14.74
C THR A 313 -9.20 -4.62 -16.01
N VAL A 314 -10.51 -4.46 -15.89
CA VAL A 314 -11.46 -4.37 -17.00
C VAL A 314 -12.19 -3.03 -16.90
N GLU A 315 -12.11 -2.23 -17.96
CA GLU A 315 -12.89 -1.00 -18.06
C GLU A 315 -14.29 -1.32 -18.56
N GLU A 316 -15.29 -0.88 -17.81
CA GLU A 316 -16.70 -0.99 -18.12
C GLU A 316 -17.31 0.39 -18.16
N PHE A 317 -18.43 0.58 -18.86
CA PHE A 317 -19.11 1.87 -18.88
C PHE A 317 -20.61 1.71 -18.70
N VAL A 318 -21.22 2.78 -18.22
CA VAL A 318 -22.67 3.00 -18.23
C VAL A 318 -22.90 4.39 -18.80
N TYR A 319 -23.85 4.47 -19.73
CA TYR A 319 -24.34 5.67 -20.39
C TYR A 319 -25.78 5.87 -19.93
N TRP A 320 -26.03 7.00 -19.28
CA TRP A 320 -27.36 7.45 -18.90
C TRP A 320 -27.89 8.33 -20.02
N ASP A 321 -28.98 7.91 -20.63
CA ASP A 321 -29.76 8.75 -21.52
C ASP A 321 -30.77 9.52 -20.67
N GLU A 322 -30.47 10.79 -20.41
CA GLU A 322 -31.26 11.66 -19.54
C GLU A 322 -32.34 12.40 -20.34
N GLN A 323 -33.31 12.97 -19.61
CA GLN A 323 -34.44 13.67 -20.20
C GLN A 323 -34.00 14.72 -21.24
N TYR A 324 -34.58 14.65 -22.44
CA TYR A 324 -34.36 15.69 -23.44
C TYR A 324 -35.17 16.94 -23.12
N VAL A 325 -34.57 17.88 -22.39
CA VAL A 325 -35.11 19.22 -22.22
C VAL A 325 -34.56 20.12 -23.33
N LEU A 326 -35.44 20.71 -24.15
CA LEU A 326 -35.08 21.69 -25.19
C LEU A 326 -34.23 22.87 -24.66
N ILE A 327 -34.27 23.09 -23.34
CA ILE A 327 -33.51 24.09 -22.60
C ILE A 327 -33.13 23.52 -21.23
N SER A 328 -32.02 22.78 -21.12
CA SER A 328 -31.40 22.47 -19.83
C SER A 328 -30.32 23.51 -19.54
N TYR A 329 -30.47 24.27 -18.45
CA TYR A 329 -29.47 25.26 -18.00
C TYR A 329 -28.61 24.75 -16.84
N ASP A 330 -28.80 23.49 -16.43
CA ASP A 330 -28.14 22.98 -15.24
C ASP A 330 -26.68 22.66 -15.51
N ILE A 331 -25.84 23.10 -14.59
CA ILE A 331 -24.42 22.74 -14.60
C ILE A 331 -24.36 21.26 -14.20
N LYS A 332 -24.01 20.40 -15.16
CA LYS A 332 -23.98 18.93 -15.00
C LYS A 332 -22.80 18.40 -14.18
N SER A 333 -21.78 19.23 -13.96
CA SER A 333 -20.62 18.82 -13.19
C SER A 333 -19.86 19.99 -12.57
N GLY A 334 -19.08 19.70 -11.53
CA GLY A 334 -18.19 20.69 -10.95
C GLY A 334 -17.06 20.05 -10.16
N GLY A 335 -15.90 20.71 -10.14
CA GLY A 335 -14.73 20.23 -9.41
C GLY A 335 -14.12 18.95 -10.01
N TYR A 336 -13.59 18.09 -9.14
CA TYR A 336 -12.91 16.85 -9.50
C TYR A 336 -13.88 15.66 -9.49
N HIS A 337 -14.24 15.19 -10.67
CA HIS A 337 -15.22 14.11 -10.85
C HIS A 337 -14.66 12.99 -11.77
N PRO A 338 -15.31 11.81 -11.80
CA PRO A 338 -15.00 10.75 -12.74
C PRO A 338 -15.00 11.25 -14.19
N PHE A 339 -14.20 10.60 -15.04
CA PHE A 339 -14.17 10.88 -16.46
C PHE A 339 -15.56 10.63 -17.04
N ASP A 340 -16.10 11.69 -17.63
CA ASP A 340 -17.40 11.71 -18.27
C ASP A 340 -17.21 12.13 -19.73
N ASP A 341 -17.37 11.16 -20.64
CA ASP A 341 -17.35 11.38 -22.10
C ASP A 341 -18.76 11.33 -22.71
N GLY A 342 -19.77 11.63 -21.89
CA GLY A 342 -21.12 11.91 -22.31
C GLY A 342 -21.24 13.13 -23.22
N ASN A 343 -22.47 13.49 -23.56
CA ASN A 343 -22.76 14.69 -24.36
C ASN A 343 -23.31 15.81 -23.46
N SER A 344 -23.78 16.91 -24.03
CA SER A 344 -24.29 18.06 -23.25
C SER A 344 -25.53 17.75 -22.40
N TYR A 345 -26.18 16.60 -22.60
CA TYR A 345 -27.41 16.19 -21.93
C TYR A 345 -27.24 14.91 -21.11
N ASN A 346 -26.28 14.05 -21.49
CA ASN A 346 -26.21 12.67 -21.05
C ASN A 346 -24.84 12.36 -20.45
N HIS A 347 -24.80 11.56 -19.40
CA HIS A 347 -23.54 11.11 -18.77
C HIS A 347 -23.05 9.77 -19.30
N LYS A 348 -21.73 9.63 -19.47
CA LYS A 348 -21.08 8.35 -19.72
C LYS A 348 -19.88 8.15 -18.81
N LEU A 349 -20.06 7.31 -17.79
CA LEU A 349 -19.04 7.05 -16.79
C LEU A 349 -18.34 5.72 -17.03
N HIS A 350 -17.06 5.71 -16.68
CA HIS A 350 -16.18 4.56 -16.85
C HIS A 350 -15.76 3.98 -15.50
N PHE A 351 -16.07 2.71 -15.30
CA PHE A 351 -15.87 1.92 -14.11
C PHE A 351 -14.71 0.95 -14.33
N CYS A 352 -13.72 1.02 -13.46
CA CYS A 352 -12.56 0.14 -13.49
C CYS A 352 -12.83 -1.04 -12.55
N TYR A 353 -13.17 -2.19 -13.12
CA TYR A 353 -13.40 -3.42 -12.39
C TYR A 353 -12.07 -4.15 -12.15
N TYR A 354 -11.71 -4.34 -10.89
CA TYR A 354 -10.50 -5.04 -10.49
C TYR A 354 -10.83 -6.44 -10.00
N THR A 355 -10.12 -7.46 -10.49
CA THR A 355 -10.25 -8.83 -10.01
C THR A 355 -8.89 -9.42 -9.60
N PRO A 356 -8.83 -10.26 -8.55
CA PRO A 356 -7.58 -10.90 -8.14
C PRO A 356 -6.93 -11.67 -9.29
N MET A 357 -5.62 -11.50 -9.48
CA MET A 357 -4.88 -12.36 -10.40
C MET A 357 -4.77 -13.77 -9.81
N PRO A 358 -4.81 -14.84 -10.62
CA PRO A 358 -4.53 -16.20 -10.14
C PRO A 358 -3.15 -16.21 -9.48
N SER A 359 -3.07 -16.76 -8.27
CA SER A 359 -1.78 -16.96 -7.60
C SER A 359 -0.91 -17.87 -8.46
N ASN A 360 0.23 -17.36 -8.93
CA ASN A 360 1.34 -18.21 -9.37
C ASN A 360 1.95 -18.85 -8.12
N ASP A 361 1.21 -19.74 -7.46
CA ASP A 361 1.85 -20.74 -6.62
C ASP A 361 2.65 -21.60 -7.56
N GLY A 362 3.98 -21.52 -7.44
CA GLY A 362 4.93 -22.29 -8.22
C GLY A 362 4.76 -23.78 -7.98
N SER A 363 3.80 -24.39 -8.67
CA SER A 363 3.81 -25.81 -8.97
C SER A 363 4.37 -26.00 -10.38
N ASP A 364 5.69 -25.86 -10.50
CA ASP A 364 6.42 -26.63 -11.50
C ASP A 364 6.28 -28.11 -11.10
N ALA A 365 5.15 -28.71 -11.50
CA ALA A 365 5.03 -30.14 -11.60
C ALA A 365 5.95 -30.56 -12.76
N ILE A 366 7.19 -30.91 -12.41
CA ILE A 366 8.04 -31.73 -13.26
C ILE A 366 7.27 -33.04 -13.49
N ILE A 367 6.63 -33.14 -14.66
CA ILE A 367 6.14 -34.42 -15.16
C ILE A 367 7.36 -35.10 -15.79
N GLY A 368 7.86 -36.12 -15.10
CA GLY A 368 8.85 -37.06 -15.61
C GLY A 368 8.30 -38.03 -16.63
#